data_AF-Q9XVB1-F1
#
_entry.id   AF-Q9XVB1-F1
#
_cell.length_a   1.000
_cell.length_b   1.000
_cell.length_c   1.000
_cell.angle_alpha   90.00
_cell.angle_beta   90.00
_cell.angle_gamma   90.00
#
_symmetry.space_group_name_H-M   'P 1'
#
loop_
_entity.id
_entity.type
_entity.pdbx_description
1 polymer ?
#
loop_
_entity_poly.entity_id
_entity_poly.type
_entity_poly.pdbx_seq_one_letter_code
_entity_poly.pdbx_strand_id
1 'polypeptide(L)'
;MICYAVFLIFLAQFANAQDKPCIDDPNVKCEDFKDDCATEKMIPLLKESCPVTCKLCPPTEAPTTLAPCFDDKDTDCASFKQFCSNSKYIPMLKSFCPVTCNMCPGATTVMPTPNPNCQDNGPNCAGWVKNGYCNKCFYKCSEREKYCAKSCGFCTPGTCKDCNSLETLFSFGANKLL
;
A
#
# COMPACT_ATOMS: atom_id res chain seq x y z
N MET A 1 34.61 12.89 -32.84
CA MET A 1 33.46 13.21 -31.95
C MET A 1 32.31 12.20 -32.00
N ILE A 2 32.09 11.47 -33.09
CA ILE A 2 30.95 10.51 -33.22
C ILE A 2 31.17 9.20 -32.41
N CYS A 3 32.43 8.84 -32.11
CA CYS A 3 32.77 7.59 -31.40
C CYS A 3 32.32 7.56 -29.92
N TYR A 4 32.26 8.72 -29.24
CA TYR A 4 31.90 8.79 -27.82
C TYR A 4 30.42 8.54 -27.56
N ALA A 5 29.54 8.99 -28.47
CA ALA A 5 28.09 8.85 -28.31
C ALA A 5 27.64 7.38 -28.36
N VAL A 6 28.25 6.56 -29.22
CA VAL A 6 27.92 5.13 -29.32
C VAL A 6 28.35 4.39 -28.05
N PHE A 7 29.49 4.77 -27.46
CA PHE A 7 29.98 4.15 -26.23
C PHE A 7 29.05 4.40 -25.05
N LEU A 8 28.46 5.60 -24.94
CA LEU A 8 27.52 5.93 -23.85
C LEU A 8 26.18 5.18 -23.97
N ILE A 9 25.70 4.92 -25.18
CA ILE A 9 24.44 4.18 -25.38
C ILE A 9 24.60 2.72 -24.93
N PHE A 10 25.78 2.12 -25.08
CA PHE A 10 26.03 0.74 -24.62
C PHE A 10 26.00 0.59 -23.10
N LEU A 11 26.33 1.64 -22.34
CA LEU A 11 26.34 1.58 -20.87
C LEU A 11 24.92 1.57 -20.27
N ALA A 12 23.93 2.13 -20.96
CA ALA A 12 22.60 2.38 -20.40
C ALA A 12 21.72 1.12 -20.23
N GLN A 13 22.05 -0.01 -20.88
CA GLN A 13 21.18 -1.19 -20.89
C GLN A 13 21.48 -2.22 -19.78
N PHE A 14 22.55 -2.08 -19.01
CA PHE A 14 22.91 -3.06 -17.98
C PHE A 14 22.45 -2.71 -16.55
N ALA A 15 21.57 -1.72 -16.36
CA ALA A 15 21.13 -1.31 -15.03
C ALA A 15 19.86 -2.00 -14.51
N ASN A 16 19.21 -2.88 -15.28
CA ASN A 16 18.09 -3.67 -14.76
C ASN A 16 18.63 -4.90 -14.01
N ALA A 17 19.22 -4.66 -12.84
CA ALA A 17 19.42 -5.71 -11.85
C ALA A 17 18.02 -6.18 -11.42
N GLN A 18 17.55 -7.30 -11.95
CA GLN A 18 16.39 -7.97 -11.39
C GLN A 18 16.82 -8.49 -10.01
N ASP A 19 16.25 -7.92 -8.94
CA ASP A 19 16.48 -8.41 -7.58
C ASP A 19 16.08 -9.89 -7.51
N LYS A 20 17.08 -10.78 -7.41
CA LYS A 20 16.83 -12.22 -7.27
C LYS A 20 16.09 -12.44 -5.95
N PRO A 21 14.89 -13.04 -5.96
CA PRO A 21 14.19 -13.33 -4.72
C PRO A 21 15.03 -14.26 -3.85
N CYS A 22 15.11 -13.98 -2.54
CA CYS A 22 15.81 -14.85 -1.62
C CYS A 22 14.95 -16.06 -1.28
N ILE A 23 15.07 -17.11 -2.09
CA ILE A 23 14.38 -18.39 -1.94
C ILE A 23 15.38 -19.53 -2.11
N ASP A 24 15.11 -20.67 -1.49
CA ASP A 24 15.87 -21.90 -1.72
C ASP A 24 15.50 -22.50 -3.10
N ASP A 25 16.48 -23.08 -3.79
CA ASP A 25 16.27 -23.77 -5.07
C ASP A 25 15.45 -25.04 -4.83
N PRO A 26 14.26 -25.17 -5.45
CA PRO A 26 13.41 -26.34 -5.25
C PRO A 26 14.01 -27.66 -5.74
N ASN A 27 15.07 -27.63 -6.56
CA ASN A 27 15.76 -28.82 -7.05
C ASN A 27 16.93 -29.26 -6.15
N VAL A 28 17.28 -28.46 -5.14
CA VAL A 28 18.34 -28.77 -4.18
C VAL A 28 17.71 -29.11 -2.83
N LYS A 29 18.07 -30.26 -2.27
CA LYS A 29 17.63 -30.65 -0.92
C LYS A 29 18.44 -29.91 0.14
N CYS A 30 18.09 -28.66 0.39
CA CYS A 30 18.84 -27.78 1.29
C CYS A 30 18.96 -28.34 2.73
N GLU A 31 18.02 -29.16 3.18
CA GLU A 31 18.09 -29.84 4.47
C GLU A 31 19.32 -30.76 4.61
N ASP A 32 19.74 -31.41 3.52
CA ASP A 32 20.88 -32.34 3.52
C ASP A 32 22.22 -31.60 3.68
N PHE A 33 22.27 -30.30 3.35
CA PHE A 33 23.46 -29.46 3.40
C PHE A 33 23.47 -28.48 4.58
N LYS A 34 22.55 -28.65 5.53
CA LYS A 34 22.40 -27.71 6.66
C LYS A 34 23.65 -27.62 7.54
N ASP A 35 24.38 -28.73 7.69
CA ASP A 35 25.63 -28.78 8.44
C ASP A 35 26.76 -28.01 7.74
N ASP A 36 26.66 -27.81 6.43
CA ASP A 36 27.63 -27.09 5.62
C ASP A 36 27.38 -25.58 5.56
N CYS A 37 26.28 -25.07 6.12
CA CYS A 37 25.97 -23.63 6.14
C CYS A 37 27.05 -22.78 6.85
N ALA A 38 27.89 -23.40 7.69
CA ALA A 38 29.01 -22.75 8.37
C ALA A 38 30.37 -22.98 7.69
N THR A 39 30.43 -23.85 6.69
CA THR A 39 31.68 -24.17 5.98
C THR A 39 31.97 -23.08 4.96
N GLU A 40 33.03 -22.29 5.16
CA GLU A 40 33.40 -21.14 4.30
C GLU A 40 33.42 -21.47 2.80
N LYS A 41 33.84 -22.68 2.45
CA LYS A 41 33.88 -23.15 1.05
C LYS A 41 32.49 -23.42 0.45
N MET A 42 31.50 -23.74 1.29
CA MET A 42 30.13 -24.03 0.86
C MET A 42 29.24 -22.79 0.92
N ILE A 43 29.59 -21.77 1.70
CA ILE A 43 28.83 -20.50 1.80
C ILE A 43 28.46 -19.92 0.43
N PRO A 44 29.36 -19.82 -0.58
CA PRO A 44 28.99 -19.26 -1.88
C PRO A 44 27.89 -20.06 -2.61
N LEU A 45 27.96 -21.39 -2.54
CA LEU A 45 26.98 -22.29 -3.17
C LEU A 45 25.65 -22.26 -2.42
N LEU A 46 25.71 -22.27 -1.08
CA LEU A 46 24.52 -22.23 -0.23
C LEU A 46 23.86 -20.86 -0.21
N LYS A 47 24.62 -19.77 -0.40
CA LYS A 47 24.03 -18.44 -0.63
C LYS A 47 23.24 -18.38 -1.94
N GLU A 48 23.66 -19.15 -2.94
CA GLU A 48 22.99 -19.16 -4.24
C GLU A 48 21.78 -20.10 -4.29
N SER A 49 21.90 -21.28 -3.68
CA SER A 49 20.91 -22.36 -3.77
C SER A 49 20.09 -22.58 -2.51
N CYS A 50 20.59 -22.22 -1.33
CA CYS A 50 19.92 -22.46 -0.05
C CYS A 50 19.96 -21.25 0.92
N PRO A 51 19.74 -19.99 0.45
CA PRO A 51 19.95 -18.82 1.29
C PRO A 51 18.93 -18.68 2.41
N VAL A 52 17.73 -19.23 2.28
CA VAL A 52 16.72 -19.21 3.36
C VAL A 52 17.09 -20.25 4.40
N THR A 53 17.35 -21.49 3.98
CA THR A 53 17.74 -22.58 4.89
C THR A 53 19.02 -22.23 5.68
N CYS A 54 20.03 -21.65 5.03
CA CYS A 54 21.26 -21.21 5.68
C CYS A 54 21.18 -19.80 6.30
N LYS A 55 20.03 -19.12 6.25
CA LYS A 55 19.84 -17.75 6.77
C LYS A 55 20.82 -16.72 6.21
N LEU A 56 21.20 -16.89 4.95
CA LEU A 56 22.07 -16.00 4.19
C LEU A 56 21.30 -14.92 3.41
N CYS A 57 19.98 -14.86 3.54
CA CYS A 57 19.20 -13.76 2.98
C CYS A 57 19.71 -12.42 3.51
N PRO A 58 19.79 -11.39 2.66
CA PRO A 58 20.02 -10.04 3.14
C PRO A 58 19.00 -9.73 4.24
N PRO A 59 19.38 -9.06 5.34
CA PRO A 59 18.37 -8.44 6.18
C PRO A 59 17.53 -7.58 5.25
N THR A 60 16.22 -7.77 5.28
CA THR A 60 15.32 -6.89 4.54
C THR A 60 15.59 -5.50 5.06
N GLU A 61 16.36 -4.71 4.33
CA GLU A 61 16.33 -3.27 4.44
C GLU A 61 14.90 -2.91 4.02
N ALA A 62 13.96 -2.97 4.95
CA ALA A 62 12.81 -2.09 4.88
C ALA A 62 13.42 -0.72 4.62
N PRO A 63 12.98 0.04 3.60
CA PRO A 63 13.64 1.29 3.24
C PRO A 63 13.64 2.20 4.48
N THR A 64 14.75 2.21 5.20
CA THR A 64 14.92 2.91 6.49
C THR A 64 15.67 4.21 6.26
N THR A 65 15.94 4.56 5.01
CA THR A 65 16.01 5.98 4.67
C THR A 65 14.57 6.46 4.62
N LEU A 66 14.05 6.89 5.77
CA LEU A 66 12.82 7.67 5.85
C LEU A 66 12.99 8.79 4.82
N ALA A 67 12.35 8.67 3.65
CA ALA A 67 12.30 9.80 2.75
C ALA A 67 11.75 10.98 3.57
N PRO A 68 12.39 12.16 3.52
CA PRO A 68 11.87 13.33 4.21
C PRO A 68 10.39 13.48 3.86
N CYS A 69 9.53 13.39 4.87
CA CYS A 69 8.10 13.51 4.68
C CYS A 69 7.72 14.97 4.87
N PHE A 70 7.25 15.61 3.79
CA PHE A 70 6.82 16.99 3.79
C PHE A 70 5.47 17.12 3.09
N ASP A 71 4.71 18.13 3.47
CA ASP A 71 3.52 18.53 2.71
C ASP A 71 3.95 19.26 1.44
N ASP A 72 3.19 19.05 0.38
CA ASP A 72 3.35 19.73 -0.90
C ASP A 72 3.09 21.23 -0.72
N LYS A 73 4.07 22.05 -1.08
CA LYS A 73 4.03 23.51 -0.92
C LYS A 73 2.95 24.19 -1.77
N ASP A 74 2.51 23.54 -2.85
CA ASP A 74 1.53 24.08 -3.80
C ASP A 74 0.10 23.63 -3.43
N THR A 75 -0.05 22.83 -2.37
CA THR A 75 -1.31 22.30 -1.86
C THR A 75 -1.67 22.96 -0.52
N ASP A 76 -2.87 23.53 -0.42
CA ASP A 76 -3.37 24.08 0.85
C ASP A 76 -3.82 22.95 1.82
N CYS A 77 -2.84 22.28 2.40
CA CYS A 77 -3.07 21.17 3.33
C CYS A 77 -3.85 21.59 4.57
N ALA A 78 -3.73 22.84 5.03
CA ALA A 78 -4.48 23.36 6.17
C ALA A 78 -6.00 23.31 5.90
N SER A 79 -6.42 23.74 4.70
CA SER A 79 -7.82 23.66 4.27
C SER A 79 -8.31 22.22 4.06
N PHE A 80 -7.41 21.31 3.66
CA PHE A 80 -7.74 19.91 3.43
C PHE A 80 -7.68 19.01 4.66
N LYS A 81 -7.22 19.51 5.81
CA LYS A 81 -7.11 18.74 7.05
C LYS A 81 -8.40 18.02 7.47
N GLN A 82 -9.55 18.66 7.23
CA GLN A 82 -10.87 18.06 7.52
C GLN A 82 -11.16 16.78 6.71
N PHE A 83 -10.47 16.59 5.58
CA PHE A 83 -10.64 15.43 4.70
C PHE A 83 -9.62 14.31 4.98
N CYS A 84 -8.69 14.48 5.92
CA CYS A 84 -7.70 13.44 6.28
C CYS A 84 -8.37 12.13 6.75
N SER A 85 -9.60 12.21 7.28
CA SER A 85 -10.40 11.06 7.70
C SER A 85 -11.34 10.54 6.60
N ASN A 86 -11.45 11.22 5.46
CA ASN A 86 -12.34 10.81 4.40
C ASN A 86 -11.60 9.89 3.41
N SER A 87 -12.03 8.62 3.32
CA SER A 87 -11.40 7.58 2.49
C SER A 87 -11.25 7.96 1.02
N LYS A 88 -12.12 8.83 0.50
CA LYS A 88 -12.04 9.32 -0.88
C LYS A 88 -10.81 10.19 -1.10
N TYR A 89 -10.40 10.96 -0.10
CA TYR A 89 -9.28 11.90 -0.21
C TYR A 89 -7.97 11.35 0.35
N ILE A 90 -8.01 10.28 1.17
CA ILE A 90 -6.82 9.64 1.75
C ILE A 90 -5.70 9.40 0.72
N PRO A 91 -5.92 8.81 -0.47
CA PRO A 91 -4.83 8.58 -1.42
C PRO A 91 -4.14 9.87 -1.88
N MET A 92 -4.94 10.90 -2.16
CA MET A 92 -4.44 12.23 -2.55
C MET A 92 -3.70 12.89 -1.38
N LEU A 93 -4.30 12.93 -0.19
CA LEU A 93 -3.71 13.57 0.97
C LEU A 93 -2.50 12.82 1.51
N LYS A 94 -2.41 11.51 1.34
CA LYS A 94 -1.18 10.75 1.61
C LYS A 94 -0.05 11.17 0.68
N SER A 95 -0.34 11.60 -0.53
CA SER A 95 0.66 12.05 -1.50
C SER A 95 1.05 13.52 -1.30
N PHE A 96 0.07 14.40 -1.06
CA PHE A 96 0.28 15.86 -1.03
C PHE A 96 0.31 16.45 0.38
N CYS A 97 -0.34 15.83 1.35
CA CYS A 97 -0.44 16.34 2.71
C CYS A 97 -0.09 15.29 3.79
N PRO A 98 0.99 14.48 3.62
CA PRO A 98 1.28 13.38 4.53
C PRO A 98 1.66 13.86 5.94
N VAL A 99 2.22 15.06 6.11
CA VAL A 99 2.50 15.62 7.43
C VAL A 99 1.21 16.12 8.07
N THR A 100 0.45 16.97 7.37
CA THR A 100 -0.82 17.51 7.88
C THR A 100 -1.82 16.41 8.23
N CYS A 101 -1.85 15.31 7.47
CA CYS A 101 -2.70 14.15 7.74
C CYS A 101 -2.05 13.04 8.59
N ASN A 102 -0.83 13.23 9.09
CA ASN A 102 -0.07 12.25 9.88
C ASN A 102 0.09 10.87 9.19
N MET A 103 0.32 10.84 7.88
CA MET A 103 0.49 9.66 7.05
C MET A 103 1.94 9.37 6.66
N CYS A 104 2.92 10.08 7.23
CA CYS A 104 4.33 9.80 7.02
C CYS A 104 4.69 8.36 7.44
N PRO A 105 5.60 7.68 6.72
CA PRO A 105 6.18 6.43 7.18
C PRO A 105 6.78 6.63 8.59
N GLY A 106 6.54 5.70 9.51
CA GLY A 106 7.02 5.80 10.90
C GLY A 106 6.18 6.68 11.82
N ALA A 107 5.21 7.45 11.32
CA ALA A 107 4.14 7.95 12.16
C ALA A 107 3.34 6.72 12.62
N THR A 108 3.34 6.44 13.93
CA THR A 108 2.46 5.43 14.51
C THR A 108 1.06 5.74 14.02
N THR A 109 0.54 4.93 13.09
CA THR A 109 -0.82 5.10 12.57
C THR A 109 -1.74 4.93 13.76
N VAL A 110 -2.15 6.03 14.37
CA VAL A 110 -3.23 6.03 15.34
C VAL A 110 -4.40 5.41 14.61
N MET A 111 -4.82 4.23 15.05
CA MET A 111 -6.03 3.58 14.55
C MET A 111 -7.12 4.65 14.52
N PRO A 112 -7.84 4.82 13.40
CA PRO A 112 -8.91 5.80 13.35
C PRO A 112 -9.89 5.49 14.49
N THR A 113 -10.00 6.41 15.45
CA THR A 113 -10.92 6.24 16.57
C THR A 113 -12.35 6.39 16.06
N PRO A 114 -13.28 5.54 16.52
CA PRO A 114 -14.70 5.70 16.19
C PRO A 114 -15.19 7.11 16.56
N ASN A 115 -16.03 7.73 15.71
CA ASN A 115 -16.68 8.99 16.04
C ASN A 115 -17.63 8.77 17.25
N PRO A 116 -17.46 9.50 18.37
CA PRO A 116 -18.32 9.34 19.55
C PRO A 116 -19.79 9.70 19.28
N ASN A 117 -20.07 10.54 18.28
CA ASN A 117 -21.42 10.94 17.87
C ASN A 117 -22.00 10.07 16.74
N CYS A 118 -21.42 8.89 16.49
CA CYS A 118 -21.90 7.99 15.45
C CYS A 118 -23.26 7.39 15.82
N GLN A 119 -24.26 7.62 14.96
CA GLN A 119 -25.63 7.15 15.16
C GLN A 119 -26.30 6.80 13.83
N ASP A 120 -27.43 6.10 13.92
CA ASP A 120 -28.32 5.88 12.80
C ASP A 120 -29.32 7.03 12.71
N ASN A 121 -29.41 7.68 11.56
CA ASN A 121 -30.39 8.73 11.27
C ASN A 121 -31.54 8.22 10.38
N GLY A 122 -31.47 6.98 9.90
CA GLY A 122 -32.48 6.38 9.02
C GLY A 122 -33.68 5.82 9.80
N PRO A 123 -34.92 5.98 9.28
CA PRO A 123 -36.13 5.49 9.95
C PRO A 123 -36.23 3.98 10.12
N ASN A 124 -35.46 3.18 9.37
CA ASN A 124 -35.54 1.71 9.43
C ASN A 124 -34.18 1.03 9.19
N CYS A 125 -33.11 1.51 9.84
CA CYS A 125 -31.77 0.95 9.64
C CYS A 125 -31.70 -0.56 9.93
N ALA A 126 -32.36 -1.06 10.99
CA ALA A 126 -32.42 -2.49 11.27
C ALA A 126 -32.98 -3.31 10.09
N GLY A 127 -34.08 -2.84 9.48
CA GLY A 127 -34.66 -3.46 8.29
C GLY A 127 -33.76 -3.33 7.06
N TRP A 128 -33.16 -2.16 6.84
CA TRP A 128 -32.28 -1.91 5.69
C TRP A 128 -31.00 -2.73 5.75
N VAL A 129 -30.34 -2.82 6.91
CA VAL A 129 -29.16 -3.66 7.13
C VAL A 129 -29.49 -5.12 6.86
N LYS A 130 -30.63 -5.63 7.36
CA LYS A 130 -31.10 -6.99 7.05
C LYS A 130 -31.28 -7.24 5.53
N ASN A 131 -31.66 -6.21 4.78
CA ASN A 131 -31.81 -6.26 3.32
C ASN A 131 -30.52 -5.91 2.54
N GLY A 132 -29.36 -5.88 3.20
CA GLY A 132 -28.05 -5.68 2.58
C GLY A 132 -27.69 -4.22 2.27
N TYR A 133 -28.38 -3.25 2.88
CA TYR A 133 -28.16 -1.82 2.64
C TYR A 133 -26.70 -1.39 2.72
N CYS A 134 -25.97 -1.85 3.76
CA CYS A 134 -24.59 -1.48 4.02
C CYS A 134 -23.63 -1.79 2.87
N ASN A 135 -23.97 -2.76 2.02
CA ASN A 135 -23.14 -3.17 0.88
C ASN A 135 -23.83 -2.93 -0.47
N LYS A 136 -25.04 -2.37 -0.51
CA LYS A 136 -25.72 -2.06 -1.78
C LYS A 136 -24.97 -0.96 -2.51
N CYS A 137 -24.56 -1.28 -3.74
CA CYS A 137 -23.83 -0.39 -4.64
C CYS A 137 -24.66 0.75 -5.23
N PHE A 138 -25.99 0.61 -5.14
CA PHE A 138 -26.93 1.64 -5.54
C PHE A 138 -26.78 2.92 -4.70
N TYR A 139 -26.47 2.79 -3.41
CA TYR A 139 -26.24 3.91 -2.51
C TYR A 139 -24.74 4.17 -2.37
N LYS A 140 -24.37 5.45 -2.45
CA LYS A 140 -22.98 5.84 -2.17
C LYS A 140 -22.67 5.67 -0.69
N CYS A 141 -21.39 5.52 -0.36
CA CYS A 141 -20.96 5.40 1.02
C CYS A 141 -21.42 6.56 1.88
N SER A 142 -21.35 7.78 1.37
CA SER A 142 -21.84 8.98 2.07
C SER A 142 -23.31 8.86 2.48
N GLU A 143 -24.16 8.24 1.65
CA GLU A 143 -25.57 8.03 1.96
C GLU A 143 -25.75 6.91 2.97
N ARG A 144 -25.02 5.80 2.81
CA ARG A 144 -25.09 4.67 3.74
C ARG A 144 -24.61 5.04 5.15
N GLU A 145 -23.55 5.83 5.22
CA GLU A 145 -23.06 6.46 6.45
C GLU A 145 -24.09 7.45 7.01
N LYS A 146 -24.62 8.35 6.17
CA LYS A 146 -25.61 9.34 6.62
C LYS A 146 -26.80 8.70 7.33
N TYR A 147 -27.33 7.61 6.79
CA TYR A 147 -28.53 6.99 7.35
C TYR A 147 -28.23 5.94 8.41
N CYS A 148 -27.28 5.05 8.18
CA CYS A 148 -27.08 3.87 9.03
C CYS A 148 -25.62 3.66 9.44
N ALA A 149 -24.88 4.74 9.74
CA ALA A 149 -23.46 4.63 10.13
C ALA A 149 -23.24 3.64 11.28
N LYS A 150 -24.09 3.67 12.32
CA LYS A 150 -23.92 2.79 13.47
C LYS A 150 -24.30 1.35 13.14
N SER A 151 -25.47 1.14 12.55
CA SER A 151 -25.97 -0.19 12.17
C SER A 151 -25.08 -0.87 11.11
N CYS A 152 -24.43 -0.11 10.23
CA CYS A 152 -23.50 -0.64 9.24
C CYS A 152 -22.04 -0.69 9.69
N GLY A 153 -21.71 -0.20 10.88
CA GLY A 153 -20.33 -0.20 11.40
C GLY A 153 -19.41 0.84 10.74
N PHE A 154 -19.95 1.89 10.15
CA PHE A 154 -19.18 2.96 9.50
C PHE A 154 -18.78 4.11 10.44
N CYS A 155 -18.85 3.89 11.76
CA CYS A 155 -18.43 4.88 12.76
C CYS A 155 -16.93 5.19 12.71
N THR A 156 -16.14 4.30 12.10
CA THR A 156 -14.70 4.47 11.93
C THR A 156 -14.39 4.99 10.53
N PRO A 157 -13.67 6.12 10.41
CA PRO A 157 -13.21 6.68 9.15
C PRO A 157 -12.67 5.62 8.17
N GLY A 158 -13.24 5.60 6.97
CA GLY A 158 -12.80 4.73 5.88
C GLY A 158 -13.25 3.27 5.93
N THR A 159 -14.13 2.91 6.86
CA THR A 159 -14.76 1.58 6.93
C THR A 159 -15.78 1.37 5.80
N CYS A 160 -16.50 2.42 5.38
CA CYS A 160 -17.36 2.32 4.21
C CYS A 160 -16.55 2.41 2.90
N LYS A 161 -16.81 1.50 1.96
CA LYS A 161 -16.27 1.52 0.59
C LYS A 161 -17.38 1.55 -0.47
N ASP A 162 -17.29 2.48 -1.42
CA ASP A 162 -18.17 2.50 -2.59
C ASP A 162 -17.85 1.30 -3.50
N CYS A 163 -18.88 0.58 -3.97
CA CYS A 163 -18.67 -0.61 -4.80
C CYS A 163 -17.90 -0.33 -6.10
N ASN A 164 -18.08 0.87 -6.66
CA ASN A 164 -17.43 1.26 -7.91
C ASN A 164 -16.09 1.98 -7.66
N SER A 165 -15.44 1.77 -6.51
CA SER A 165 -14.09 2.30 -6.26
C SER A 165 -13.04 1.75 -7.24
N LEU A 166 -13.36 0.68 -7.98
CA LEU A 166 -12.51 0.13 -9.06
C LEU A 166 -12.72 0.83 -10.41
N GLU A 167 -13.89 1.44 -10.68
CA GLU A 167 -14.13 2.18 -11.93
C GLU A 167 -13.22 3.42 -12.02
N THR A 168 -12.85 4.01 -10.88
CA THR A 168 -11.82 5.06 -10.85
C THR A 168 -10.41 4.53 -11.10
N LEU A 169 -10.11 3.26 -10.80
CA LEU A 169 -8.83 2.66 -11.22
C LEU A 169 -8.80 2.48 -12.75
N PHE A 170 -9.93 2.15 -13.38
CA PHE A 170 -10.03 2.05 -14.84
C PHE A 170 -10.13 3.42 -15.54
N SER A 171 -10.68 4.46 -14.91
CA SER A 171 -10.69 5.81 -15.51
C SER A 171 -9.32 6.49 -15.56
N PHE A 172 -8.36 6.09 -14.72
CA PHE A 172 -6.96 6.51 -14.91
C PHE A 172 -6.18 5.58 -15.85
N GLY A 173 -6.74 4.45 -16.28
CA GLY A 173 -6.06 3.45 -17.11
C GLY A 173 -6.59 3.27 -18.55
N ALA A 174 -7.80 3.71 -18.87
CA ALA A 174 -8.44 3.37 -20.15
C ALA A 174 -8.38 4.46 -21.23
N ASN A 175 -7.58 5.52 -21.07
CA ASN A 175 -7.28 6.46 -22.17
C ASN A 175 -5.81 6.35 -22.61
N LYS A 176 -5.40 5.15 -23.03
CA LYS A 176 -4.33 4.95 -24.00
C LYS A 176 -4.39 3.55 -24.64
N LEU A 177 -5.51 3.20 -25.25
CA LEU A 177 -5.58 2.11 -26.24
C LEU A 177 -6.66 2.43 -27.28
N LEU A 178 -6.32 3.32 -28.21
CA LEU A 178 -6.67 3.30 -29.64
C LEU A 178 -5.87 4.41 -30.35
#